data_AF-A0AAW2ZPR2-F1
#
_entry.id   AF-A0AAW2ZPR2-F1
#
_cell.length_a   1.000
_cell.length_b   1.000
_cell.length_c   1.000
_cell.angle_alpha   90.00
_cell.angle_beta   90.00
_cell.angle_gamma   90.00
#
_symmetry.space_group_name_H-M   'P 1'
#
loop_
_entity.id
_entity.type
_entity.pdbx_description
1 polymer ?
#
loop_
_entity_poly.entity_id
_entity_poly.type
_entity_poly.pdbx_seq_one_letter_code
_entity_poly.pdbx_strand_id
1 'polypeptide(L)'
;MDDHHGNDSSDDDMDIVDDYRMVLSVTLQQGKLGVAYFNKSTSEMGWGETNDSEASQFQSLEFISNSPLTCSQVQTKANTDIGTIQTRSKLHELDECPNFEVKILRLQDYSFESSKNKLHTLSDLINDTGNNDSEQRVQGNLWGISAVDFDSHKQMIRAAGGILHFIQSNRMQFGEMDEEKVLSCIKSVKFLSFEGFLQIDMNAIRSLSVFKSEKHPCQTMRIGVSKEGLSLFGILNKTKSSVGRETLRQWLLQPLMDIESLNERFDSIEYFSNVNNKHMLSEIRDNLKFIKDTRKMIKRIRESKSNMSDWLNLYKTIYCFNTIVESCHKERTCHQVPIVVKLFENFNDVIMNVLTTMSKVIDFRESKSANRIVILPDVDQELDNLKNVSNGLDHLLNLVAEEEQQLLPDNIDISIGIVYFPQIGYLISIPNQNGTITDHNVQGLLFHFASNETSYYKNERMFELDEKIGDVHTEIVVYYDD
;
A
#
# COMPACT_ATOMS: atom_id res chain seq x y z
N MET A 1 26.10 -27.51 29.44
CA MET A 1 25.37 -28.03 28.27
C MET A 1 23.94 -27.58 28.46
N ASP A 2 23.68 -26.32 28.11
CA ASP A 2 22.35 -25.71 28.12
C ASP A 2 22.36 -24.74 26.93
N ASP A 3 21.75 -25.16 25.83
CA ASP A 3 21.69 -24.39 24.60
C ASP A 3 20.59 -23.33 24.70
N HIS A 4 21.01 -22.07 24.62
CA HIS A 4 20.17 -20.93 24.32
C HIS A 4 19.72 -20.98 22.85
N HIS A 5 18.45 -21.29 22.60
CA HIS A 5 17.78 -20.87 21.38
C HIS A 5 16.92 -19.64 21.67
N GLY A 6 17.46 -18.48 21.25
CA GLY A 6 16.77 -17.20 21.28
C GLY A 6 15.57 -17.20 20.34
N ASN A 7 14.44 -16.76 20.89
CA ASN A 7 13.29 -16.27 20.14
C ASN A 7 13.69 -14.96 19.44
N ASP A 8 14.12 -15.05 18.18
CA ASP A 8 14.01 -13.93 17.24
C ASP A 8 12.62 -13.96 16.60
N SER A 9 11.63 -13.55 17.39
CA SER A 9 10.31 -13.14 16.89
C SER A 9 10.16 -11.64 17.13
N SER A 10 10.92 -10.85 16.37
CA SER A 10 10.84 -9.39 16.36
C SER A 10 9.53 -8.93 15.70
N ASP A 11 8.57 -8.53 16.51
CA ASP A 11 7.92 -7.19 16.53
C ASP A 11 7.69 -6.42 15.20
N ASP A 12 7.33 -7.08 14.10
CA ASP A 12 6.94 -6.40 12.85
C ASP A 12 5.44 -6.57 12.45
N ASP A 13 4.61 -7.14 13.33
CA ASP A 13 3.17 -7.36 13.05
C ASP A 13 2.24 -6.23 13.56
N MET A 14 2.77 -5.03 13.77
CA MET A 14 2.02 -3.86 14.29
C MET A 14 1.65 -2.83 13.22
N ASP A 15 1.26 -3.27 12.03
CA ASP A 15 0.72 -2.39 10.96
C ASP A 15 -0.54 -2.95 10.28
N ILE A 16 -1.48 -3.46 11.07
CA ILE A 16 -2.82 -3.79 10.57
C ILE A 16 -3.87 -3.09 11.43
N VAL A 17 -3.89 -1.77 11.35
CA VAL A 17 -5.04 -0.95 11.78
C VAL A 17 -5.46 -0.09 10.59
N ASP A 18 -6.44 -0.62 9.84
CA ASP A 18 -7.42 0.07 8.97
C ASP A 18 -7.78 -0.79 7.77
N ASP A 19 -8.56 -1.84 8.04
CA ASP A 19 -9.23 -2.66 7.03
C ASP A 19 -10.66 -2.12 6.79
N TYR A 20 -10.79 -0.89 6.30
CA TYR A 20 -12.07 -0.31 5.83
C TYR A 20 -11.87 0.31 4.44
N ARG A 21 -11.98 -0.50 3.39
CA ARG A 21 -11.32 -0.22 2.09
C ARG A 21 -12.24 0.07 0.91
N MET A 22 -13.53 -0.20 1.02
CA MET A 22 -14.49 -0.09 -0.09
C MET A 22 -15.70 0.76 0.26
N VAL A 23 -16.22 1.47 -0.73
CA VAL A 23 -17.55 2.11 -0.68
C VAL A 23 -18.43 1.43 -1.71
N LEU A 24 -19.66 1.10 -1.31
CA LEU A 24 -20.66 0.46 -2.14
C LEU A 24 -21.83 1.42 -2.37
N SER A 25 -22.39 1.41 -3.57
CA SER A 25 -23.59 2.15 -3.95
C SER A 25 -24.54 1.19 -4.60
N VAL A 26 -25.81 1.23 -4.18
CA VAL A 26 -26.82 0.24 -4.55
C VAL A 26 -28.11 0.94 -4.94
N THR A 27 -28.70 0.49 -6.03
CA THR A 27 -30.02 0.96 -6.50
C THR A 27 -30.89 -0.22 -6.90
N LEU A 28 -32.15 -0.19 -6.50
CA LEU A 28 -33.15 -1.20 -6.85
C LEU A 28 -34.39 -0.49 -7.39
N GLN A 29 -34.82 -0.86 -8.58
CA GLN A 29 -36.09 -0.40 -9.14
C GLN A 29 -36.53 -1.34 -10.27
N GLN A 30 -37.83 -1.69 -10.28
CA GLN A 30 -38.43 -2.60 -11.27
C GLN A 30 -37.79 -4.01 -11.32
N GLY A 31 -37.38 -4.55 -10.17
CA GLY A 31 -36.78 -5.91 -10.09
C GLY A 31 -35.37 -6.00 -10.68
N LYS A 32 -34.75 -4.86 -10.96
CA LYS A 32 -33.35 -4.75 -11.38
C LYS A 32 -32.54 -4.12 -10.26
N LEU A 33 -31.44 -4.76 -9.92
CA LEU A 33 -30.47 -4.34 -8.92
C LEU A 33 -29.23 -3.83 -9.64
N GLY A 34 -28.94 -2.54 -9.48
CA GLY A 34 -27.68 -1.93 -9.90
C GLY A 34 -26.74 -1.79 -8.72
N VAL A 35 -25.49 -2.20 -8.90
CA VAL A 35 -24.46 -2.10 -7.87
C VAL A 35 -23.21 -1.46 -8.44
N ALA A 36 -22.58 -0.59 -7.66
CA ALA A 36 -21.25 -0.07 -7.96
C ALA A 36 -20.41 0.01 -6.69
N TYR A 37 -19.10 -0.17 -6.81
CA TYR A 37 -18.16 -0.02 -5.73
C TYR A 37 -16.98 0.87 -6.11
N PHE A 38 -16.30 1.40 -5.10
CA PHE A 38 -14.99 2.02 -5.25
C PHE A 38 -14.01 1.56 -4.19
N ASN A 39 -12.83 1.12 -4.65
CA ASN A 39 -11.72 0.73 -3.81
C ASN A 39 -10.77 1.91 -3.56
N LYS A 40 -10.76 2.41 -2.33
CA LYS A 40 -9.93 3.57 -1.93
C LYS A 40 -8.44 3.29 -2.07
N SER A 41 -8.03 2.02 -1.96
CA SER A 41 -6.61 1.63 -2.00
C SER A 41 -6.08 1.46 -3.42
N THR A 42 -6.85 0.81 -4.29
CA THR A 42 -6.44 0.54 -5.68
C THR A 42 -6.89 1.62 -6.66
N SER A 43 -7.77 2.53 -6.25
CA SER A 43 -8.41 3.50 -7.16
C SER A 43 -9.21 2.82 -8.27
N GLU A 44 -9.73 1.61 -8.00
CA GLU A 44 -10.55 0.82 -8.92
C GLU A 44 -12.03 1.02 -8.62
N MET A 45 -12.81 1.24 -9.67
CA MET A 45 -14.27 1.26 -9.62
C MET A 45 -14.80 -0.02 -10.28
N GLY A 46 -15.85 -0.62 -9.72
CA GLY A 46 -16.56 -1.70 -10.39
C GLY A 46 -18.06 -1.47 -10.38
N TRP A 47 -18.77 -1.95 -11.38
CA TRP A 47 -20.23 -1.81 -11.48
C TRP A 47 -20.88 -2.99 -12.17
N GLY A 48 -22.17 -3.22 -11.92
CA GLY A 48 -22.95 -4.22 -12.63
C GLY A 48 -24.45 -4.03 -12.42
N GLU A 49 -25.23 -4.65 -13.29
CA GLU A 49 -26.68 -4.81 -13.11
C GLU A 49 -27.02 -6.30 -13.09
N THR A 50 -27.94 -6.68 -12.22
CA THR A 50 -28.52 -8.03 -12.19
C THR A 50 -30.02 -7.95 -12.00
N ASN A 51 -30.72 -8.97 -12.47
CA ASN A 51 -32.15 -9.13 -12.24
C ASN A 51 -32.32 -9.77 -10.85
N ASP A 52 -32.39 -8.93 -9.81
CA ASP A 52 -32.68 -9.37 -8.45
C ASP A 52 -34.14 -9.01 -8.13
N SER A 53 -34.98 -10.04 -8.06
CA SER A 53 -36.38 -9.91 -7.70
C SER A 53 -36.55 -9.98 -6.18
N GLU A 54 -37.65 -9.49 -5.63
CA GLU A 54 -38.00 -9.71 -4.22
C GLU A 54 -38.05 -11.22 -3.86
N ALA A 55 -38.23 -12.10 -4.84
CA ALA A 55 -38.24 -13.55 -4.68
C ALA A 55 -36.83 -14.18 -4.54
N SER A 56 -35.77 -13.52 -5.01
CA SER A 56 -34.37 -14.00 -4.91
C SER A 56 -33.64 -13.51 -3.65
N GLN A 57 -34.33 -12.80 -2.75
CA GLN A 57 -33.82 -12.35 -1.45
C GLN A 57 -32.48 -11.59 -1.48
N PHE A 58 -32.14 -10.93 -2.59
CA PHE A 58 -30.92 -10.12 -2.70
C PHE A 58 -29.60 -10.91 -2.66
N GLN A 59 -29.59 -12.16 -3.14
CA GLN A 59 -28.40 -13.03 -3.16
C GLN A 59 -27.19 -12.40 -3.88
N SER A 60 -27.41 -11.62 -4.94
CA SER A 60 -26.34 -10.96 -5.68
C SER A 60 -25.72 -9.76 -4.92
N LEU A 61 -26.48 -9.14 -4.02
CA LEU A 61 -25.96 -8.12 -3.08
C LEU A 61 -25.10 -8.77 -2.00
N GLU A 62 -25.51 -9.93 -1.47
CA GLU A 62 -24.72 -10.71 -0.50
C GLU A 62 -23.38 -11.15 -1.10
N PHE A 63 -23.34 -11.52 -2.39
CA PHE A 63 -22.11 -11.86 -3.10
C PHE A 63 -21.08 -10.70 -3.12
N ILE A 64 -21.53 -9.46 -3.29
CA ILE A 64 -20.65 -8.28 -3.39
C ILE A 64 -20.22 -7.79 -2.01
N SER A 65 -21.14 -7.76 -1.03
CA SER A 65 -20.83 -7.33 0.34
C SER A 65 -19.85 -8.26 1.05
N ASN A 66 -19.81 -9.54 0.65
CA ASN A 66 -18.95 -10.57 1.25
C ASN A 66 -17.70 -10.88 0.43
N SER A 67 -17.47 -10.22 -0.71
CA SER A 67 -16.13 -10.16 -1.30
C SER A 67 -15.15 -9.68 -0.21
N PRO A 68 -13.90 -10.18 -0.17
CA PRO A 68 -13.03 -10.06 1.02
C PRO A 68 -12.55 -8.63 1.34
N LEU A 69 -13.15 -7.63 0.71
CA LEU A 69 -12.97 -6.23 0.98
C LEU A 69 -14.08 -5.74 1.93
N THR A 70 -13.72 -5.51 3.19
CA THR A 70 -14.58 -4.87 4.21
C THR A 70 -15.20 -3.58 3.67
N CYS A 71 -16.50 -3.64 3.39
CA CYS A 71 -17.30 -2.49 2.99
C CYS A 71 -17.40 -1.53 4.19
N SER A 72 -16.98 -0.28 3.98
CA SER A 72 -16.98 0.76 5.01
C SER A 72 -18.24 1.62 4.97
N GLN A 73 -18.86 1.73 3.79
CA GLN A 73 -20.00 2.60 3.59
C GLN A 73 -20.91 2.11 2.47
N VAL A 74 -22.22 2.11 2.71
CA VAL A 74 -23.25 1.80 1.69
C VAL A 74 -24.07 3.04 1.40
N GLN A 75 -24.21 3.37 0.12
CA GLN A 75 -25.02 4.47 -0.36
C GLN A 75 -26.26 3.98 -1.09
N THR A 76 -27.40 4.60 -0.82
CA THR A 76 -28.65 4.30 -1.52
C THR A 76 -29.51 5.54 -1.75
N LYS A 77 -30.43 5.42 -2.71
CA LYS A 77 -31.31 6.48 -3.19
C LYS A 77 -32.52 6.64 -2.24
N ALA A 78 -32.86 7.88 -1.86
CA ALA A 78 -34.09 8.15 -1.11
C ALA A 78 -35.33 7.63 -1.88
N ASN A 79 -36.27 6.96 -1.22
CA ASN A 79 -37.42 6.22 -1.80
C ASN A 79 -37.14 4.87 -2.50
N THR A 80 -35.91 4.37 -2.56
CA THR A 80 -35.73 2.92 -2.71
C THR A 80 -36.19 2.30 -1.40
N ASP A 81 -37.20 1.42 -1.42
CA ASP A 81 -37.82 0.87 -0.21
C ASP A 81 -36.75 0.28 0.72
N ILE A 82 -36.31 1.08 1.70
CA ILE A 82 -35.32 0.68 2.69
C ILE A 82 -35.87 -0.47 3.56
N GLY A 83 -37.19 -0.72 3.49
CA GLY A 83 -37.88 -1.85 4.08
C GLY A 83 -37.86 -3.14 3.24
N THR A 84 -37.76 -3.09 1.92
CA THR A 84 -37.65 -4.31 1.08
C THR A 84 -36.22 -4.81 0.99
N ILE A 85 -35.22 -3.95 1.12
CA ILE A 85 -33.87 -4.44 1.39
C ILE A 85 -33.85 -4.98 2.83
N GLN A 86 -34.22 -6.27 3.01
CA GLN A 86 -34.12 -7.05 4.25
C GLN A 86 -32.76 -6.91 4.97
N THR A 87 -31.77 -6.36 4.26
CA THR A 87 -30.58 -5.74 4.81
C THR A 87 -30.81 -4.81 6.00
N ARG A 88 -31.95 -4.14 6.25
CA ARG A 88 -32.02 -3.28 7.45
C ARG A 88 -31.99 -4.05 8.78
N SER A 89 -32.33 -5.34 8.83
CA SER A 89 -32.17 -6.17 10.03
C SER A 89 -30.83 -6.90 10.10
N LYS A 90 -30.29 -7.35 8.95
CA LYS A 90 -28.97 -8.01 8.84
C LYS A 90 -27.77 -7.05 8.73
N LEU A 91 -27.93 -5.87 8.13
CA LEU A 91 -26.96 -4.76 8.21
C LEU A 91 -26.95 -4.18 9.62
N HIS A 92 -28.05 -4.28 10.38
CA HIS A 92 -28.06 -3.95 11.80
C HIS A 92 -27.19 -4.91 12.64
N GLU A 93 -27.07 -6.19 12.23
CA GLU A 93 -26.10 -7.14 12.79
C GLU A 93 -24.65 -6.81 12.36
N LEU A 94 -24.45 -6.17 11.20
CA LEU A 94 -23.17 -5.60 10.76
C LEU A 94 -22.89 -4.21 11.36
N ASP A 95 -23.90 -3.52 11.87
CA ASP A 95 -23.83 -2.26 12.62
C ASP A 95 -23.25 -2.47 14.03
N GLU A 96 -23.14 -3.73 14.48
CA GLU A 96 -22.30 -4.11 15.62
C GLU A 96 -20.79 -4.12 15.28
N CYS A 97 -20.41 -3.98 14.00
CA CYS A 97 -19.02 -3.73 13.61
C CYS A 97 -18.71 -2.24 13.79
N PRO A 98 -17.65 -1.86 14.53
CA PRO A 98 -17.47 -0.50 15.04
C PRO A 98 -17.25 0.62 14.01
N ASN A 99 -17.33 0.38 12.68
CA ASN A 99 -16.96 1.33 11.61
C ASN A 99 -17.74 1.16 10.28
N PHE A 100 -18.97 0.61 10.31
CA PHE A 100 -19.84 0.49 9.13
C PHE A 100 -20.86 1.64 9.09
N GLU A 101 -20.98 2.38 7.98
CA GLU A 101 -21.93 3.51 7.86
C GLU A 101 -22.89 3.34 6.66
N VAL A 102 -24.19 3.53 6.88
CA VAL A 102 -25.18 3.60 5.79
C VAL A 102 -25.57 5.07 5.54
N LYS A 103 -25.30 5.58 4.34
CA LYS A 103 -25.59 6.96 3.95
C LYS A 103 -26.65 7.03 2.86
N ILE A 104 -27.77 7.65 3.17
CA ILE A 104 -28.85 7.88 2.20
C ILE A 104 -28.56 9.20 1.47
N LEU A 105 -28.46 9.16 0.13
CA LEU A 105 -28.25 10.37 -0.69
C LEU A 105 -29.55 10.83 -1.35
N ARG A 106 -29.54 12.06 -1.87
CA ARG A 106 -30.72 12.67 -2.49
C ARG A 106 -31.00 12.01 -3.83
N LEU A 107 -32.27 12.03 -4.23
CA LEU A 107 -32.74 11.49 -5.52
C LEU A 107 -31.96 12.02 -6.73
N GLN A 108 -31.59 13.30 -6.69
CA GLN A 108 -30.84 13.99 -7.73
C GLN A 108 -29.40 13.47 -7.88
N ASP A 109 -28.79 12.99 -6.78
CA ASP A 109 -27.42 12.46 -6.77
C ASP A 109 -27.36 11.06 -7.43
N TYR A 110 -28.52 10.41 -7.58
CA TYR A 110 -28.76 9.15 -8.31
C TYR A 110 -29.53 9.37 -9.63
N SER A 111 -29.51 10.58 -10.20
CA SER A 111 -30.16 10.85 -11.47
C SER A 111 -29.44 10.11 -12.61
N PHE A 112 -30.20 9.40 -13.44
CA PHE A 112 -29.63 8.65 -14.58
C PHE A 112 -28.85 9.57 -15.51
N GLU A 113 -29.44 10.70 -15.89
CA GLU A 113 -28.83 11.63 -16.85
C GLU A 113 -27.55 12.27 -16.30
N SER A 114 -27.57 12.69 -15.03
CA SER A 114 -26.38 13.26 -14.39
C SER A 114 -25.27 12.21 -14.25
N SER A 115 -25.62 10.98 -13.89
CA SER A 115 -24.66 9.88 -13.76
C SER A 115 -24.06 9.49 -15.11
N LYS A 116 -24.90 9.40 -16.15
CA LYS A 116 -24.51 9.11 -17.54
C LYS A 116 -23.50 10.16 -18.05
N ASN A 117 -23.78 11.44 -17.85
CA ASN A 117 -22.87 12.51 -18.26
C ASN A 117 -21.52 12.44 -17.54
N LYS A 118 -21.50 12.21 -16.23
CA LYS A 118 -20.24 12.04 -15.46
C LYS A 118 -19.43 10.83 -15.94
N LEU A 119 -20.10 9.75 -16.34
CA LEU A 119 -19.43 8.57 -16.89
C LEU A 119 -18.87 8.81 -18.29
N HIS A 120 -19.54 9.60 -19.13
CA HIS A 120 -18.97 10.04 -20.40
C HIS A 120 -17.73 10.91 -20.19
N THR A 121 -17.77 11.89 -19.27
CA THR A 121 -16.59 12.70 -18.93
C THR A 121 -15.44 11.84 -18.41
N LEU A 122 -15.73 10.85 -17.55
CA LEU A 122 -14.73 9.91 -17.08
C LEU A 122 -14.16 9.04 -18.21
N SER A 123 -15.00 8.62 -19.17
CA SER A 123 -14.57 7.90 -20.37
C SER A 123 -13.58 8.72 -21.19
N ASP A 124 -13.90 9.99 -21.42
CA ASP A 124 -13.09 10.90 -22.21
C ASP A 124 -11.74 11.17 -21.53
N LEU A 125 -11.73 11.34 -20.21
CA LEU A 125 -10.49 11.47 -19.41
C LEU A 125 -9.62 10.21 -19.44
N ILE A 126 -10.21 9.02 -19.36
CA ILE A 126 -9.47 7.77 -19.49
C ILE A 126 -8.86 7.65 -20.90
N ASN A 127 -9.60 8.07 -21.93
CA ASN A 127 -9.13 8.08 -23.32
C ASN A 127 -7.94 9.04 -23.54
N ASP A 128 -7.98 10.25 -22.97
CA ASP A 128 -6.92 11.25 -23.15
C ASP A 128 -5.60 10.86 -22.43
N THR A 129 -5.67 10.14 -21.31
CA THR A 129 -4.48 9.63 -20.62
C THR A 129 -3.76 8.49 -21.37
N GLY A 130 -4.39 7.92 -22.40
CA GLY A 130 -3.92 6.76 -23.15
C GLY A 130 -2.94 7.04 -24.30
N ASN A 131 -2.62 8.31 -24.60
CA ASN A 131 -1.81 8.65 -25.76
C ASN A 131 -0.31 8.31 -25.63
N ASN A 132 0.15 7.76 -24.49
CA ASN A 132 1.59 7.56 -24.25
C ASN A 132 2.05 6.19 -23.76
N ASP A 133 1.24 5.12 -23.61
CA ASP A 133 1.81 3.77 -23.46
C ASP A 133 0.78 2.61 -23.55
N SER A 134 1.03 1.71 -24.51
CA SER A 134 0.46 0.35 -24.67
C SER A 134 -1.08 0.20 -24.76
N GLU A 135 -1.55 -0.07 -25.98
CA GLU A 135 -2.96 -0.38 -26.34
C GLU A 135 -3.62 -1.49 -25.50
N GLN A 136 -2.85 -2.35 -24.83
CA GLN A 136 -3.37 -3.43 -23.97
C GLN A 136 -3.93 -2.96 -22.62
N ARG A 137 -3.43 -1.86 -22.02
CA ARG A 137 -4.01 -1.31 -20.77
C ARG A 137 -5.34 -0.62 -21.02
N VAL A 138 -5.50 -0.04 -22.22
CA VAL A 138 -6.74 0.58 -22.67
C VAL A 138 -7.81 -0.49 -22.88
N GLN A 139 -7.50 -1.64 -23.49
CA GLN A 139 -8.50 -2.70 -23.72
C GLN A 139 -9.10 -3.29 -22.43
N GLY A 140 -8.32 -3.45 -21.35
CA GLY A 140 -8.83 -3.95 -20.07
C GLY A 140 -9.63 -2.94 -19.24
N ASN A 141 -9.33 -1.64 -19.37
CA ASN A 141 -9.98 -0.57 -18.61
C ASN A 141 -11.19 0.06 -19.32
N LEU A 142 -11.25 -0.02 -20.66
CA LEU A 142 -12.21 0.72 -21.49
C LEU A 142 -13.41 -0.10 -21.97
N TRP A 143 -13.33 -1.44 -21.96
CA TRP A 143 -14.42 -2.31 -22.44
C TRP A 143 -15.72 -2.16 -21.63
N GLY A 144 -15.65 -1.66 -20.38
CA GLY A 144 -16.82 -1.55 -19.49
C GLY A 144 -17.71 -0.32 -19.68
N ILE A 145 -17.25 0.73 -20.38
CA ILE A 145 -18.01 1.98 -20.58
C ILE A 145 -18.55 2.05 -22.01
N SER A 146 -17.68 1.89 -23.01
CA SER A 146 -18.04 2.06 -24.42
C SER A 146 -18.85 0.89 -25.00
N ALA A 147 -18.78 -0.31 -24.40
CA ALA A 147 -19.52 -1.49 -24.85
C ALA A 147 -20.86 -1.68 -24.14
N VAL A 148 -21.19 -0.84 -23.16
CA VAL A 148 -22.41 -0.98 -22.36
C VAL A 148 -23.49 -0.09 -22.94
N ASP A 149 -24.63 -0.70 -23.27
CA ASP A 149 -25.85 0.04 -23.53
C ASP A 149 -26.40 0.63 -22.21
N PHE A 150 -26.06 1.88 -21.95
CA PHE A 150 -26.50 2.61 -20.75
C PHE A 150 -28.02 2.69 -20.63
N ASP A 151 -28.75 2.65 -21.75
CA ASP A 151 -30.21 2.75 -21.73
C ASP A 151 -30.87 1.42 -21.32
N SER A 152 -30.16 0.29 -21.52
CA SER A 152 -30.57 -1.04 -21.04
C SER A 152 -30.22 -1.30 -19.56
N HIS A 153 -29.23 -0.60 -19.01
CA HIS A 153 -28.69 -0.83 -17.65
C HIS A 153 -28.83 0.37 -16.71
N LYS A 154 -30.04 0.93 -16.62
CA LYS A 154 -30.31 2.19 -15.90
C LYS A 154 -29.99 2.13 -14.41
N GLN A 155 -30.08 0.98 -13.74
CA GLN A 155 -29.80 0.90 -12.29
C GLN A 155 -28.30 0.89 -12.03
N MET A 156 -27.53 0.17 -12.85
CA MET A 156 -26.07 0.20 -12.76
C MET A 156 -25.52 1.62 -12.91
N ILE A 157 -26.01 2.38 -13.89
CA ILE A 157 -25.58 3.77 -14.12
C ILE A 157 -25.90 4.67 -12.94
N ARG A 158 -27.06 4.48 -12.30
CA ARG A 158 -27.42 5.24 -11.09
C ARG A 158 -26.53 4.85 -9.90
N ALA A 159 -26.28 3.57 -9.71
CA ALA A 159 -25.37 3.10 -8.66
C ALA A 159 -23.96 3.69 -8.82
N ALA A 160 -23.44 3.69 -10.05
CA ALA A 160 -22.18 4.34 -10.40
C ALA A 160 -22.19 5.84 -10.07
N GLY A 161 -23.28 6.55 -10.37
CA GLY A 161 -23.49 7.95 -10.00
C GLY A 161 -23.32 8.24 -8.51
N GLY A 162 -23.85 7.36 -7.65
CA GLY A 162 -23.67 7.45 -6.21
C GLY A 162 -22.19 7.39 -5.79
N ILE A 163 -21.43 6.44 -6.36
CA ILE A 163 -19.97 6.35 -6.12
C ILE A 163 -19.23 7.59 -6.62
N LEU A 164 -19.56 8.11 -7.80
CA LEU A 164 -18.92 9.33 -8.32
C LEU A 164 -19.21 10.53 -7.41
N HIS A 165 -20.45 10.64 -6.94
CA HIS A 165 -20.84 11.67 -5.97
C HIS A 165 -20.09 11.52 -4.64
N PHE A 166 -19.87 10.28 -4.16
CA PHE A 166 -19.05 10.01 -2.98
C PHE A 166 -17.62 10.51 -3.15
N ILE A 167 -16.97 10.16 -4.27
CA ILE A 167 -15.59 10.55 -4.56
C ILE A 167 -15.49 12.08 -4.64
N GLN A 168 -16.43 12.74 -5.33
CA GLN A 168 -16.56 14.19 -5.38
C GLN A 168 -16.73 14.80 -3.98
N SER A 169 -17.69 14.33 -3.20
CA SER A 169 -17.99 14.90 -1.88
C SER A 169 -16.84 14.80 -0.90
N ASN A 170 -16.11 13.69 -0.90
CA ASN A 170 -14.96 13.51 0.01
C ASN A 170 -13.77 14.37 -0.38
N ARG A 171 -13.52 14.59 -1.69
CA ARG A 171 -12.37 15.36 -2.19
C ARG A 171 -12.59 16.86 -2.08
N MET A 172 -13.84 17.31 -2.23
CA MET A 172 -14.23 18.70 -1.95
C MET A 172 -13.96 19.11 -0.49
N GLN A 173 -13.99 18.16 0.47
CA GLN A 173 -13.60 18.42 1.86
C GLN A 173 -12.09 18.66 2.06
N PHE A 174 -11.26 18.23 1.10
CA PHE A 174 -9.80 18.43 1.12
C PHE A 174 -9.34 19.59 0.22
N GLY A 175 -10.27 20.43 -0.29
CA GLY A 175 -9.93 21.66 -1.01
C GLY A 175 -9.72 21.51 -2.53
N GLU A 176 -9.92 20.32 -3.10
CA GLU A 176 -9.89 20.11 -4.56
C GLU A 176 -11.26 20.45 -5.16
N MET A 177 -11.34 21.50 -6.00
CA MET A 177 -12.60 22.01 -6.60
C MET A 177 -12.85 21.59 -8.05
N ASP A 178 -11.89 20.94 -8.70
CA ASP A 178 -11.90 20.66 -10.13
C ASP A 178 -12.45 19.25 -10.43
N GLU A 179 -13.58 19.17 -11.14
CA GLU A 179 -14.28 17.91 -11.40
C GLU A 179 -13.43 16.91 -12.21
N GLU A 180 -12.59 17.38 -13.14
CA GLU A 180 -11.72 16.52 -13.95
C GLU A 180 -10.62 15.87 -13.10
N LYS A 181 -10.02 16.63 -12.17
CA LYS A 181 -9.02 16.10 -11.23
C LYS A 181 -9.62 15.07 -10.28
N VAL A 182 -10.85 15.28 -9.84
CA VAL A 182 -11.56 14.30 -9.00
C VAL A 182 -11.80 12.99 -9.76
N LEU A 183 -12.21 13.05 -11.03
CA LEU A 183 -12.48 11.86 -11.84
C LEU A 183 -11.20 11.11 -12.26
N SER A 184 -10.08 11.83 -12.46
CA SER A 184 -8.76 11.24 -12.72
C SER A 184 -8.25 10.30 -11.61
N CYS A 185 -8.90 10.31 -10.44
CA CYS A 185 -8.59 9.42 -9.34
C CYS A 185 -9.02 7.97 -9.61
N ILE A 186 -9.92 7.74 -10.56
CA ILE A 186 -10.36 6.41 -10.98
C ILE A 186 -9.40 5.93 -12.08
N LYS A 187 -8.66 4.86 -11.79
CA LYS A 187 -7.62 4.33 -12.69
C LYS A 187 -8.08 3.15 -13.54
N SER A 188 -9.12 2.47 -13.10
CA SER A 188 -9.64 1.26 -13.73
C SER A 188 -11.12 1.11 -13.40
N VAL A 189 -11.89 0.68 -14.39
CA VAL A 189 -13.31 0.41 -14.28
C VAL A 189 -13.55 -1.05 -14.67
N LYS A 190 -14.24 -1.81 -13.83
CA LYS A 190 -14.56 -3.22 -14.07
C LYS A 190 -16.06 -3.47 -14.12
N PHE A 191 -16.46 -4.29 -15.09
CA PHE A 191 -17.82 -4.82 -15.10
C PHE A 191 -17.92 -6.03 -14.16
N LEU A 192 -18.88 -5.98 -13.25
CA LEU A 192 -19.29 -7.07 -12.40
C LEU A 192 -20.22 -7.99 -13.19
N SER A 193 -19.66 -9.06 -13.72
CA SER A 193 -20.47 -10.16 -14.24
C SER A 193 -21.00 -10.97 -13.07
N PHE A 194 -22.32 -11.09 -12.98
CA PHE A 194 -22.99 -12.04 -12.09
C PHE A 194 -23.13 -13.43 -12.73
N GLU A 195 -22.76 -13.54 -14.01
CA GLU A 195 -22.77 -14.76 -14.81
C GLU A 195 -21.38 -15.42 -14.77
N GLY A 196 -21.34 -16.76 -14.72
CA GLY A 196 -20.08 -17.55 -14.71
C GLY A 196 -19.59 -18.03 -13.33
N PHE A 197 -20.24 -17.61 -12.24
CA PHE A 197 -19.96 -18.08 -10.87
C PHE A 197 -21.20 -18.67 -10.21
N LEU A 198 -20.99 -19.66 -9.33
CA LEU A 198 -22.06 -20.25 -8.54
C LEU A 198 -22.54 -19.25 -7.49
N GLN A 199 -23.81 -18.89 -7.55
CA GLN A 199 -24.45 -18.08 -6.50
C GLN A 199 -24.71 -18.96 -5.29
N ILE A 200 -24.11 -18.62 -4.15
CA ILE A 200 -24.30 -19.30 -2.87
C ILE A 200 -24.91 -18.31 -1.90
N ASP A 201 -26.03 -18.68 -1.26
CA ASP A 201 -26.64 -17.85 -0.23
C ASP A 201 -25.82 -17.87 1.07
N MET A 202 -25.96 -16.83 1.90
CA MET A 202 -25.20 -16.74 3.15
C MET A 202 -25.53 -17.86 4.15
N ASN A 203 -26.75 -18.40 4.09
CA ASN A 203 -27.14 -19.53 4.92
C ASN A 203 -26.36 -20.79 4.54
N ALA A 204 -26.15 -21.07 3.25
CA ALA A 204 -25.29 -22.16 2.80
C ALA A 204 -23.83 -21.90 3.15
N ILE A 205 -23.31 -20.68 2.97
CA ILE A 205 -21.92 -20.33 3.37
C ILE A 205 -21.71 -20.61 4.87
N ARG A 206 -22.66 -20.23 5.72
CA ARG A 206 -22.63 -20.48 7.17
C ARG A 206 -22.81 -21.96 7.51
N SER A 207 -23.77 -22.63 6.87
CA SER A 207 -24.08 -24.05 7.13
C SER A 207 -22.94 -24.98 6.69
N LEU A 208 -22.30 -24.65 5.56
CA LEU A 208 -21.09 -25.30 5.08
C LEU A 208 -19.83 -24.87 5.86
N SER A 209 -19.98 -23.89 6.77
CA SER A 209 -18.88 -23.31 7.55
C SER A 209 -17.69 -22.93 6.65
N VAL A 210 -17.97 -22.29 5.51
CA VAL A 210 -16.93 -21.90 4.54
C VAL A 210 -15.92 -20.98 5.21
N PHE A 211 -16.43 -20.03 6.00
CA PHE A 211 -15.67 -19.14 6.88
C PHE A 211 -16.24 -19.18 8.29
N LYS A 212 -15.39 -19.02 9.29
CA LYS A 212 -15.79 -18.91 10.69
C LYS A 212 -14.83 -17.96 11.40
N SER A 213 -15.37 -16.91 12.00
CA SER A 213 -14.60 -16.00 12.83
C SER A 213 -14.76 -16.39 14.30
N GLU A 214 -13.67 -16.74 14.96
CA GLU A 214 -13.64 -16.96 16.41
C GLU A 214 -13.26 -15.65 17.11
N LYS A 215 -14.16 -15.17 17.98
CA LYS A 215 -13.94 -13.97 18.78
C LYS A 215 -12.88 -14.25 19.85
N HIS A 216 -11.96 -13.31 20.03
CA HIS A 216 -10.90 -13.43 21.02
C HIS A 216 -11.48 -13.50 22.45
N PRO A 217 -10.98 -14.37 23.35
CA PRO A 217 -11.54 -14.54 24.70
C PRO A 217 -11.36 -13.32 25.62
N CYS A 218 -10.43 -12.41 25.35
CA CYS A 218 -10.33 -11.14 26.05
C CYS A 218 -11.25 -10.07 25.43
N GLN A 219 -12.53 -10.06 25.79
CA GLN A 219 -13.49 -9.02 25.36
C GLN A 219 -13.29 -7.66 26.03
N THR A 220 -12.59 -7.60 27.17
CA THR A 220 -12.41 -6.38 27.98
C THR A 220 -11.35 -5.42 27.46
N MET A 221 -10.43 -5.89 26.63
CA MET A 221 -9.49 -5.07 25.89
C MET A 221 -9.65 -5.43 24.42
N ARG A 222 -10.24 -4.54 23.62
CA ARG A 222 -10.53 -4.71 22.18
C ARG A 222 -9.24 -4.73 21.32
N ILE A 223 -8.23 -5.49 21.73
CA ILE A 223 -6.85 -5.49 21.19
C ILE A 223 -6.57 -6.78 20.39
N GLY A 224 -7.50 -7.75 20.36
CA GLY A 224 -7.30 -9.01 19.64
C GLY A 224 -7.99 -9.06 18.27
N VAL A 225 -7.23 -9.29 17.20
CA VAL A 225 -7.76 -9.62 15.86
C VAL A 225 -8.54 -10.95 15.94
N SER A 226 -9.77 -10.97 15.43
CA SER A 226 -10.56 -12.20 15.35
C SER A 226 -9.83 -13.23 14.48
N LYS A 227 -9.61 -14.43 15.00
CA LYS A 227 -8.93 -15.50 14.27
C LYS A 227 -9.94 -16.31 13.45
N GLU A 228 -9.49 -16.85 12.33
CA GLU A 228 -10.29 -17.83 11.60
C GLU A 228 -10.38 -19.09 12.46
N GLY A 229 -11.60 -19.46 12.83
CA GLY A 229 -11.91 -20.68 13.58
C GLY A 229 -11.91 -21.91 12.68
N LEU A 230 -12.48 -23.01 13.18
CA LEU A 230 -12.66 -24.22 12.38
C LEU A 230 -13.63 -23.97 11.21
N SER A 231 -13.08 -23.78 10.01
CA SER A 231 -13.81 -23.53 8.76
C SER A 231 -13.15 -24.22 7.57
N LEU A 232 -13.88 -24.36 6.45
CA LEU A 232 -13.32 -24.89 5.20
C LEU A 232 -12.12 -24.07 4.74
N PHE A 233 -12.20 -22.74 4.81
CA PHE A 233 -11.08 -21.85 4.50
C PHE A 233 -9.89 -22.10 5.44
N GLY A 234 -10.12 -22.27 6.75
CA GLY A 234 -9.07 -22.60 7.72
C GLY A 234 -8.32 -23.90 7.38
N ILE A 235 -9.03 -24.91 6.85
CA ILE A 235 -8.44 -26.20 6.45
C ILE A 235 -7.65 -26.07 5.14
N LEU A 236 -8.21 -25.37 4.15
CA LEU A 236 -7.62 -25.27 2.81
C LEU A 236 -6.50 -24.24 2.72
N ASN A 237 -6.52 -23.19 3.55
CA ASN A 237 -5.57 -22.10 3.47
C ASN A 237 -4.18 -22.51 3.97
N LYS A 238 -3.37 -23.02 3.03
CA LYS A 238 -1.94 -23.29 3.19
C LYS A 238 -1.09 -22.39 2.30
N THR A 239 -1.64 -21.23 1.93
CA THR A 239 -0.97 -20.22 1.11
C THR A 239 0.23 -19.62 1.86
N LYS A 240 1.21 -19.11 1.11
CA LYS A 240 2.45 -18.54 1.68
C LYS A 240 2.49 -17.02 1.66
N SER A 241 1.63 -16.37 0.87
CA SER A 241 1.51 -14.92 0.77
C SER A 241 0.14 -14.43 1.21
N SER A 242 0.07 -13.18 1.66
CA SER A 242 -1.20 -12.50 1.95
C SER A 242 -2.09 -12.39 0.70
N VAL A 243 -1.48 -12.13 -0.46
CA VAL A 243 -2.18 -12.08 -1.76
C VAL A 243 -2.79 -13.45 -2.09
N GLY A 244 -2.04 -14.53 -1.91
CA GLY A 244 -2.55 -15.89 -2.14
C GLY A 244 -3.70 -16.25 -1.19
N ARG A 245 -3.59 -15.88 0.08
CA ARG A 245 -4.65 -16.04 1.09
C ARG A 245 -5.94 -15.34 0.65
N GLU A 246 -5.82 -14.12 0.17
CA GLU A 246 -6.94 -13.30 -0.29
C GLU A 246 -7.59 -13.90 -1.55
N THR A 247 -6.78 -14.32 -2.52
CA THR A 247 -7.27 -14.98 -3.74
C THR A 247 -8.01 -16.28 -3.42
N LEU A 248 -7.49 -17.11 -2.50
CA LEU A 248 -8.18 -18.33 -2.07
C LEU A 248 -9.52 -18.01 -1.40
N ARG A 249 -9.55 -16.98 -0.54
CA ARG A 249 -10.78 -16.51 0.09
C ARG A 249 -11.82 -16.12 -0.97
N GLN A 250 -11.40 -15.37 -1.98
CA GLN A 250 -12.25 -15.00 -3.11
C GLN A 250 -12.75 -16.24 -3.89
N TRP A 251 -11.90 -17.23 -4.15
CA TRP A 251 -12.30 -18.44 -4.87
C TRP A 251 -13.38 -19.26 -4.14
N LEU A 252 -13.35 -19.30 -2.81
CA LEU A 252 -14.39 -19.98 -2.02
C LEU A 252 -15.71 -19.21 -1.98
N LEU A 253 -15.67 -17.89 -2.13
CA LEU A 253 -16.85 -17.04 -2.24
C LEU A 253 -17.44 -17.05 -3.65
N GLN A 254 -16.59 -17.25 -4.66
CA GLN A 254 -16.96 -17.16 -6.07
C GLN A 254 -16.52 -18.45 -6.80
N PRO A 255 -17.21 -19.59 -6.58
CA PRO A 255 -16.88 -20.81 -7.29
C PRO A 255 -17.16 -20.65 -8.78
N LEU A 256 -16.20 -21.07 -9.62
CA LEU A 256 -16.33 -21.01 -11.08
C LEU A 256 -17.38 -22.00 -11.59
N MET A 257 -18.15 -21.59 -12.61
CA MET A 257 -19.00 -22.48 -13.39
C MET A 257 -18.48 -22.76 -14.81
N ASP A 258 -17.47 -22.01 -15.26
CA ASP A 258 -16.83 -22.23 -16.55
C ASP A 258 -15.94 -23.48 -16.54
N ILE A 259 -16.23 -24.42 -17.45
CA ILE A 259 -15.56 -25.73 -17.52
C ILE A 259 -14.11 -25.57 -17.96
N GLU A 260 -13.81 -24.68 -18.91
CA GLU A 260 -12.45 -24.47 -19.40
C GLU A 260 -11.55 -23.94 -18.30
N SER A 261 -11.98 -22.88 -17.60
CA SER A 261 -11.27 -22.31 -16.45
C SER A 261 -11.11 -23.31 -15.29
N LEU A 262 -12.09 -24.19 -15.07
CA LEU A 262 -11.99 -25.26 -14.08
C LEU A 262 -10.91 -26.28 -14.46
N ASN A 263 -10.91 -26.74 -15.71
CA ASN A 263 -9.92 -27.70 -16.20
C ASN A 263 -8.50 -27.11 -16.11
N GLU A 264 -8.29 -25.84 -16.47
CA GLU A 264 -6.98 -25.20 -16.31
C GLU A 264 -6.47 -25.23 -14.86
N ARG A 265 -7.37 -25.04 -13.89
CA ARG A 265 -7.04 -25.13 -12.46
C ARG A 265 -6.71 -26.57 -12.07
N PHE A 266 -7.49 -27.55 -12.54
CA PHE A 266 -7.25 -28.96 -12.26
C PHE A 266 -5.93 -29.44 -12.85
N ASP A 267 -5.60 -29.07 -14.09
CA ASP A 267 -4.32 -29.39 -14.74
C ASP A 267 -3.14 -28.85 -13.92
N SER A 268 -3.28 -27.61 -13.44
CA SER A 268 -2.28 -26.98 -12.58
C SER A 268 -2.12 -27.75 -11.25
N ILE A 269 -3.23 -28.09 -10.60
CA ILE A 269 -3.22 -28.85 -9.34
C ILE A 269 -2.61 -30.23 -9.54
N GLU A 270 -3.01 -30.95 -10.59
CA GLU A 270 -2.51 -32.29 -10.91
C GLU A 270 -1.00 -32.28 -11.09
N TYR A 271 -0.50 -31.33 -11.89
CA TYR A 271 0.93 -31.20 -12.14
C TYR A 271 1.73 -30.94 -10.86
N PHE A 272 1.32 -29.96 -10.03
CA PHE A 272 2.04 -29.64 -8.79
C PHE A 272 1.84 -30.68 -7.68
N SER A 273 0.79 -31.50 -7.75
CA SER A 273 0.54 -32.58 -6.79
C SER A 273 1.39 -33.83 -7.05
N ASN A 274 1.97 -33.96 -8.25
CA ASN A 274 2.81 -35.08 -8.60
C ASN A 274 4.09 -35.14 -7.74
N VAL A 275 4.44 -36.32 -7.24
CA VAL A 275 5.59 -36.55 -6.36
C VAL A 275 6.91 -36.12 -7.01
N ASN A 276 7.02 -36.26 -8.34
CA ASN A 276 8.21 -35.88 -9.08
C ASN A 276 8.46 -34.36 -9.08
N ASN A 277 7.42 -33.56 -8.91
CA ASN A 277 7.47 -32.09 -8.99
C ASN A 277 7.56 -31.42 -7.60
N LYS A 278 7.67 -32.21 -6.53
CA LYS A 278 7.69 -31.71 -5.14
C LYS A 278 8.81 -30.71 -4.85
N HIS A 279 10.01 -30.94 -5.41
CA HIS A 279 11.14 -30.04 -5.23
C HIS A 279 10.82 -28.64 -5.76
N MET A 280 10.39 -28.57 -7.03
CA MET A 280 10.01 -27.32 -7.67
C MET A 280 8.85 -26.63 -6.93
N LEU A 281 7.83 -27.38 -6.49
CA LEU A 281 6.75 -26.83 -5.68
C LEU A 281 7.28 -26.22 -4.36
N SER A 282 8.24 -26.86 -3.71
CA SER A 282 8.86 -26.32 -2.49
C SER A 282 9.57 -24.99 -2.76
N GLU A 283 10.40 -24.95 -3.79
CA GLU A 283 11.15 -23.74 -4.20
C GLU A 283 10.21 -22.59 -4.55
N ILE A 284 9.14 -22.86 -5.30
CA ILE A 284 8.10 -21.87 -5.62
C ILE A 284 7.44 -21.38 -4.33
N ARG A 285 7.07 -22.28 -3.41
CA ARG A 285 6.42 -21.92 -2.14
C ARG A 285 7.29 -21.07 -1.24
N ASP A 286 8.59 -21.31 -1.22
CA ASP A 286 9.55 -20.54 -0.42
C ASP A 286 9.71 -19.12 -0.97
N ASN A 287 9.72 -18.95 -2.29
CA ASN A 287 9.73 -17.64 -2.94
C ASN A 287 8.40 -16.89 -2.81
N LEU A 288 7.26 -17.59 -2.90
CA LEU A 288 5.93 -16.99 -2.74
C LEU A 288 5.75 -16.28 -1.39
N LYS A 289 6.47 -16.70 -0.34
CA LYS A 289 6.43 -16.04 0.98
C LYS A 289 6.80 -14.55 0.92
N PHE A 290 7.69 -14.18 0.01
CA PHE A 290 8.22 -12.83 -0.12
C PHE A 290 7.43 -11.95 -1.09
N ILE A 291 6.47 -12.53 -1.82
CA ILE A 291 5.58 -11.77 -2.70
C ILE A 291 4.55 -11.02 -1.88
N LYS A 292 4.61 -9.69 -1.94
CA LYS A 292 3.65 -8.78 -1.29
C LYS A 292 2.77 -8.07 -2.33
N ASP A 293 1.69 -7.45 -1.85
CA ASP A 293 0.84 -6.60 -2.68
C ASP A 293 1.55 -5.29 -3.03
N THR A 294 2.04 -5.20 -4.26
CA THR A 294 2.81 -4.05 -4.75
C THR A 294 1.95 -2.83 -5.05
N ARG A 295 0.61 -2.94 -5.12
CA ARG A 295 -0.26 -1.84 -5.55
C ARG A 295 -0.16 -0.61 -4.65
N LYS A 296 -0.18 -0.82 -3.34
CA LYS A 296 -0.04 0.26 -2.35
C LYS A 296 1.37 0.85 -2.34
N MET A 297 2.37 0.01 -2.54
CA MET A 297 3.77 0.41 -2.52
C MET A 297 4.09 1.27 -3.73
N ILE A 298 3.70 0.83 -4.93
CA ILE A 298 3.81 1.62 -6.17
C ILE A 298 3.04 2.94 -6.05
N LYS A 299 1.85 2.92 -5.42
CA LYS A 299 1.10 4.16 -5.18
C LYS A 299 1.87 5.14 -4.30
N ARG A 300 2.43 4.69 -3.17
CA ARG A 300 3.22 5.53 -2.27
C ARG A 300 4.49 6.04 -2.93
N ILE A 301 5.19 5.20 -3.70
CA ILE A 301 6.37 5.58 -4.48
C ILE A 301 6.03 6.71 -5.44
N ARG A 302 4.94 6.57 -6.20
CA ARG A 302 4.50 7.59 -7.16
C ARG A 302 4.04 8.90 -6.51
N GLU A 303 3.64 8.85 -5.24
CA GLU A 303 3.23 10.02 -4.46
C GLU A 303 4.40 10.62 -3.65
N SER A 304 5.64 10.14 -3.86
CA SER A 304 6.84 10.50 -3.09
C SER A 304 6.65 10.37 -1.56
N LYS A 305 5.84 9.38 -1.15
CA LYS A 305 5.49 9.07 0.25
C LYS A 305 5.92 7.66 0.66
N SER A 306 6.82 7.06 -0.11
CA SER A 306 7.34 5.72 0.17
C SER A 306 8.37 5.75 1.28
N ASN A 307 8.40 4.69 2.09
CA ASN A 307 9.50 4.46 3.04
C ASN A 307 10.49 3.42 2.50
N MET A 308 11.61 3.24 3.21
CA MET A 308 12.62 2.23 2.87
C MET A 308 12.05 0.81 2.76
N SER A 309 11.09 0.47 3.63
CA SER A 309 10.43 -0.85 3.62
C SER A 309 9.66 -1.08 2.31
N ASP A 310 9.03 -0.05 1.73
CA ASP A 310 8.34 -0.15 0.45
C ASP A 310 9.29 -0.54 -0.68
N TRP A 311 10.43 0.13 -0.79
CA TRP A 311 11.44 -0.16 -1.80
C TRP A 311 12.04 -1.55 -1.63
N LEU A 312 12.40 -1.92 -0.40
CA LEU A 312 12.95 -3.24 -0.09
C LEU A 312 11.95 -4.36 -0.39
N ASN A 313 10.70 -4.20 0.00
CA ASN A 313 9.65 -5.19 -0.24
C ASN A 313 9.30 -5.29 -1.73
N LEU A 314 9.36 -4.17 -2.48
CA LEU A 314 9.13 -4.17 -3.92
C LEU A 314 10.24 -4.93 -4.63
N TYR A 315 11.49 -4.61 -4.30
CA TYR A 315 12.68 -5.29 -4.80
C TYR A 315 12.60 -6.80 -4.53
N LYS A 316 12.34 -7.20 -3.28
CA LYS A 316 12.20 -8.62 -2.90
C LYS A 316 11.06 -9.31 -3.65
N THR A 317 9.93 -8.64 -3.84
CA THR A 317 8.80 -9.21 -4.58
C THR A 317 9.17 -9.48 -6.03
N ILE A 318 9.82 -8.51 -6.70
CA ILE A 318 10.26 -8.65 -8.09
C ILE A 318 11.36 -9.71 -8.22
N TYR A 319 12.33 -9.71 -7.31
CA TYR A 319 13.41 -10.69 -7.29
C TYR A 319 12.87 -12.12 -7.15
N CYS A 320 12.02 -12.38 -6.15
CA CYS A 320 11.42 -13.70 -5.95
C CYS A 320 10.48 -14.11 -7.09
N PHE A 321 9.79 -13.16 -7.72
CA PHE A 321 9.00 -13.42 -8.92
C PHE A 321 9.91 -13.90 -10.08
N ASN A 322 11.04 -13.21 -10.31
CA ASN A 322 12.02 -13.65 -11.31
C ASN A 322 12.58 -15.04 -10.97
N THR A 323 12.91 -15.31 -9.71
CA THR A 323 13.37 -16.64 -9.28
C THR A 323 12.35 -17.73 -9.59
N ILE A 324 11.06 -17.49 -9.34
CA ILE A 324 9.98 -18.44 -9.69
C ILE A 324 9.95 -18.71 -11.20
N VAL A 325 10.05 -17.66 -12.02
CA VAL A 325 10.09 -17.78 -13.48
C VAL A 325 11.30 -18.60 -13.94
N GLU A 326 12.48 -18.34 -13.37
CA GLU A 326 13.69 -19.12 -13.64
C GLU A 326 13.56 -20.59 -13.24
N SER A 327 12.96 -20.89 -12.09
CA SER A 327 12.69 -22.27 -11.65
C SER A 327 11.76 -22.98 -12.63
N CYS A 328 10.71 -22.31 -13.11
CA CYS A 328 9.80 -22.84 -14.15
C CYS A 328 10.52 -23.04 -15.49
N HIS A 329 11.45 -22.17 -15.89
CA HIS A 329 12.22 -22.33 -17.12
C HIS A 329 13.17 -23.55 -17.09
N LYS A 330 13.73 -23.87 -15.92
CA LYS A 330 14.60 -25.05 -15.75
C LYS A 330 13.83 -26.36 -15.97
N GLU A 331 12.55 -26.40 -15.58
CA GLU A 331 11.71 -27.59 -15.64
C GLU A 331 10.82 -27.62 -16.89
N ARG A 332 11.30 -28.27 -17.96
CA ARG A 332 10.55 -28.37 -19.24
C ARG A 332 9.15 -28.97 -19.11
N THR A 333 8.95 -29.82 -18.10
CA THR A 333 7.68 -30.52 -17.89
C THR A 333 6.54 -29.57 -17.48
N CYS A 334 6.84 -28.41 -16.88
CA CYS A 334 5.81 -27.46 -16.46
C CYS A 334 5.37 -26.48 -17.55
N HIS A 335 6.04 -26.44 -18.71
CA HIS A 335 5.82 -25.41 -19.73
C HIS A 335 4.44 -25.47 -20.39
N GLN A 336 3.79 -26.63 -20.36
CA GLN A 336 2.43 -26.81 -20.88
C GLN A 336 1.34 -26.55 -19.83
N VAL A 337 1.73 -26.35 -18.57
CA VAL A 337 0.76 -26.14 -17.49
C VAL A 337 0.16 -24.74 -17.64
N PRO A 338 -1.17 -24.58 -17.70
CA PRO A 338 -1.81 -23.31 -18.03
C PRO A 338 -1.35 -22.11 -17.17
N ILE A 339 -1.17 -22.31 -15.85
CA ILE A 339 -0.70 -21.24 -14.97
C ILE A 339 0.75 -20.81 -15.26
N VAL A 340 1.59 -21.72 -15.73
CA VAL A 340 2.99 -21.43 -16.09
C VAL A 340 3.06 -20.74 -17.44
N VAL A 341 2.20 -21.11 -18.39
CA VAL A 341 2.06 -20.38 -19.66
C VAL A 341 1.69 -18.92 -19.38
N LYS A 342 0.66 -18.69 -18.56
CA LYS A 342 0.24 -17.34 -18.13
C LYS A 342 1.36 -16.60 -17.38
N LEU A 343 2.17 -17.31 -16.59
CA LEU A 343 3.32 -16.73 -15.92
C LEU A 343 4.34 -16.18 -16.92
N PHE A 344 4.69 -16.97 -17.94
CA PHE A 344 5.64 -16.56 -18.98
C PHE A 344 5.10 -15.43 -19.86
N GLU A 345 3.81 -15.42 -20.19
CA GLU A 345 3.19 -14.33 -20.97
C GLU A 345 3.21 -12.99 -20.23
N ASN A 346 3.10 -13.01 -18.89
CA ASN A 346 3.11 -11.80 -18.07
C ASN A 346 4.52 -11.37 -17.63
N PHE A 347 5.53 -12.22 -17.85
CA PHE A 347 6.92 -11.87 -17.59
C PHE A 347 7.48 -11.08 -18.77
N ASN A 348 8.04 -9.90 -18.51
CA ASN A 348 8.57 -9.03 -19.55
C ASN A 348 9.91 -8.39 -19.13
N ASP A 349 10.65 -7.91 -20.13
CA ASP A 349 11.97 -7.29 -19.94
C ASP A 349 11.89 -6.02 -19.07
N VAL A 350 10.74 -5.36 -19.01
CA VAL A 350 10.52 -4.18 -18.17
C VAL A 350 10.70 -4.52 -16.70
N ILE A 351 10.14 -5.65 -16.23
CA ILE A 351 10.29 -6.10 -14.85
C ILE A 351 11.77 -6.35 -14.51
N MET A 352 12.52 -6.94 -15.44
CA MET A 352 13.95 -7.22 -15.27
C MET A 352 14.80 -5.95 -15.26
N ASN A 353 14.46 -4.98 -16.11
CA ASN A 353 15.11 -3.68 -16.12
C ASN A 353 14.89 -2.95 -14.80
N VAL A 354 13.67 -2.95 -14.26
CA VAL A 354 13.37 -2.37 -12.94
C VAL A 354 14.19 -3.04 -11.84
N LEU A 355 14.23 -4.38 -11.81
CA LEU A 355 15.03 -5.12 -10.82
C LEU A 355 16.52 -4.74 -10.89
N THR A 356 17.05 -4.68 -12.11
CA THR A 356 18.46 -4.37 -12.36
C THR A 356 18.77 -2.93 -11.95
N THR A 357 17.93 -1.97 -12.32
CA THR A 357 18.10 -0.56 -11.95
C THR A 357 18.06 -0.39 -10.43
N MET A 358 17.07 -0.98 -9.74
CA MET A 358 17.01 -0.92 -8.28
C MET A 358 18.27 -1.50 -7.63
N SER A 359 18.81 -2.63 -8.14
CA SER A 359 20.02 -3.25 -7.60
C SER A 359 21.30 -2.44 -7.84
N LYS A 360 21.35 -1.62 -8.88
CA LYS A 360 22.50 -0.78 -9.23
C LYS A 360 22.47 0.59 -8.57
N VAL A 361 21.28 1.05 -8.18
CA VAL A 361 21.07 2.38 -7.61
C VAL A 361 20.98 2.34 -6.09
N ILE A 362 20.31 1.35 -5.50
CA ILE A 362 19.96 1.37 -4.06
C ILE A 362 20.87 0.44 -3.26
N ASP A 363 21.50 0.97 -2.22
CA ASP A 363 22.18 0.16 -1.20
C ASP A 363 21.16 -0.31 -0.15
N PHE A 364 20.57 -1.48 -0.36
CA PHE A 364 19.60 -2.04 0.58
C PHE A 364 20.17 -2.39 1.96
N ARG A 365 21.50 -2.57 2.08
CA ARG A 365 22.14 -2.91 3.36
C ARG A 365 22.28 -1.65 4.21
N GLU A 366 22.86 -0.59 3.65
CA GLU A 366 23.02 0.69 4.33
C GLU A 366 21.66 1.35 4.57
N SER A 367 20.74 1.23 3.61
CA SER A 367 19.36 1.71 3.76
C SER A 367 18.68 1.12 4.99
N LYS A 368 18.98 -0.15 5.32
CA LYS A 368 18.37 -0.82 6.48
C LYS A 368 18.92 -0.28 7.79
N SER A 369 20.23 -0.03 7.87
CA SER A 369 20.85 0.54 9.07
C SER A 369 20.46 2.01 9.28
N ALA A 370 20.32 2.77 8.20
CA ALA A 370 19.98 4.19 8.26
C ALA A 370 18.47 4.46 8.35
N ASN A 371 17.62 3.43 8.21
CA ASN A 371 16.16 3.53 8.14
C ASN A 371 15.66 4.55 7.08
N ARG A 372 16.42 4.74 6.01
CA ARG A 372 16.13 5.62 4.87
C ARG A 372 16.68 4.99 3.60
N ILE A 373 16.29 5.46 2.43
CA ILE A 373 16.89 4.98 1.18
C ILE A 373 18.30 5.58 1.08
N VAL A 374 19.27 4.74 0.77
CA VAL A 374 20.65 5.13 0.53
C VAL A 374 21.03 4.67 -0.87
N ILE A 375 21.56 5.60 -1.65
CA ILE A 375 22.06 5.35 -3.01
C ILE A 375 23.49 4.80 -2.95
N LEU A 376 23.80 3.86 -3.84
CA LEU A 376 25.13 3.27 -3.99
C LEU A 376 26.17 4.30 -4.47
N PRO A 377 27.46 4.12 -4.12
CA PRO A 377 28.54 4.91 -4.70
C PRO A 377 28.60 4.77 -6.23
N ASP A 378 29.17 5.77 -6.90
CA ASP A 378 29.36 5.86 -8.35
C ASP A 378 28.06 6.02 -9.17
N VAL A 379 26.91 6.19 -8.50
CA VAL A 379 25.63 6.47 -9.15
C VAL A 379 25.47 7.97 -9.40
N ASP A 380 25.79 8.78 -8.39
CA ASP A 380 25.73 10.23 -8.46
C ASP A 380 26.98 10.85 -7.82
N GLN A 381 27.75 11.57 -8.64
CA GLN A 381 29.04 12.11 -8.24
C GLN A 381 28.92 13.29 -7.26
N GLU A 382 27.81 14.03 -7.29
CA GLU A 382 27.54 15.14 -6.39
C GLU A 382 27.19 14.62 -4.99
N LEU A 383 26.29 13.63 -4.93
CA LEU A 383 25.93 12.97 -3.68
C LEU A 383 27.13 12.25 -3.05
N ASP A 384 27.99 11.64 -3.86
CA ASP A 384 29.21 10.99 -3.37
C ASP A 384 30.20 12.01 -2.79
N ASN A 385 30.34 13.19 -3.42
CA ASN A 385 31.15 14.27 -2.87
C ASN A 385 30.62 14.74 -1.51
N LEU A 386 29.29 14.93 -1.38
CA LEU A 386 28.66 15.31 -0.12
C LEU A 386 28.88 14.24 0.97
N LYS A 387 28.70 12.96 0.65
CA LYS A 387 28.99 11.85 1.58
C LYS A 387 30.46 11.82 2.00
N ASN A 388 31.38 12.07 1.09
CA ASN A 388 32.82 12.12 1.38
C ASN A 388 33.16 13.28 2.33
N VAL A 389 32.58 14.46 2.11
CA VAL A 389 32.73 15.60 3.03
C VAL A 389 32.14 15.25 4.41
N SER A 390 30.95 14.67 4.46
CA SER A 390 30.32 14.25 5.72
C SER A 390 31.16 13.22 6.49
N ASN A 391 31.71 12.22 5.80
CA ASN A 391 32.56 11.21 6.43
C ASN A 391 33.90 11.78 6.91
N GLY A 392 34.44 12.78 6.22
CA GLY A 392 35.65 13.49 6.63
C GLY A 392 35.43 14.53 7.72
N LEU A 393 34.18 14.96 7.92
CA LEU A 393 33.81 16.03 8.83
C LEU A 393 34.16 15.70 10.27
N ASP A 394 33.82 14.50 10.76
CA ASP A 394 34.11 14.10 12.15
C ASP A 394 35.61 14.19 12.47
N HIS A 395 36.45 13.75 11.53
CA HIS A 395 37.91 13.84 11.69
C HIS A 395 38.39 15.30 11.65
N LEU A 396 37.86 16.11 10.73
CA LEU A 396 38.19 17.53 10.63
C LEU A 396 37.79 18.28 11.90
N LEU A 397 36.59 18.04 12.43
CA LEU A 397 36.10 18.67 13.65
C LEU A 397 36.95 18.29 14.87
N ASN A 398 37.42 17.04 14.96
CA ASN A 398 38.34 16.63 16.02
C ASN A 398 39.70 17.34 15.90
N LEU A 399 40.26 17.46 14.69
CA LEU A 399 41.51 18.20 14.48
C LEU A 399 41.38 19.68 14.82
N VAL A 400 40.30 20.33 14.37
CA VAL A 400 40.07 21.75 14.69
C VAL A 400 39.86 21.91 16.20
N ALA A 401 39.21 20.96 16.87
CA ALA A 401 39.08 20.99 18.33
C ALA A 401 40.46 20.91 19.03
N GLU A 402 41.36 20.04 18.57
CA GLU A 402 42.72 19.92 19.10
C GLU A 402 43.56 21.20 18.86
N GLU A 403 43.45 21.80 17.66
CA GLU A 403 44.14 23.06 17.34
C GLU A 403 43.61 24.24 18.17
N GLU A 404 42.29 24.36 18.31
CA GLU A 404 41.68 25.41 19.13
C GLU A 404 41.99 25.24 20.61
N GLN A 405 42.16 24.00 21.07
CA GLN A 405 42.59 23.74 22.45
C GLN A 405 43.98 24.31 22.75
N GLN A 406 44.90 24.29 21.78
CA GLN A 406 46.26 24.84 21.94
C GLN A 406 46.30 26.38 21.93
N LEU A 407 45.30 27.01 21.32
CA LEU A 407 45.21 28.48 21.20
C LEU A 407 44.54 29.13 22.41
N LEU A 408 43.95 28.33 23.30
CA LEU A 408 43.27 28.84 24.48
C LEU A 408 44.24 29.17 25.62
N PRO A 409 43.87 30.13 26.48
CA PRO A 409 44.72 30.50 27.62
C PRO A 409 44.96 29.30 28.54
N ASP A 410 46.18 29.18 29.10
CA ASP A 410 46.64 28.12 30.03
C ASP A 410 45.71 27.86 31.24
N ASN A 411 44.72 28.72 31.48
CA ASN A 411 43.74 28.60 32.55
C ASN A 411 42.57 27.66 32.22
N ILE A 412 42.49 27.08 31.01
CA ILE A 412 41.41 26.18 30.56
C ILE A 412 42.00 24.82 30.17
N ASP A 413 42.21 23.94 31.16
CA ASP A 413 42.65 22.55 30.96
C ASP A 413 41.45 21.60 30.77
N ILE A 414 40.51 21.99 29.90
CA ILE A 414 39.27 21.26 29.65
C ILE A 414 39.25 20.81 28.20
N SER A 415 38.86 19.56 27.95
CA SER A 415 38.66 19.03 26.60
C SER A 415 37.47 19.74 25.94
N ILE A 416 37.68 20.17 24.71
CA ILE A 416 36.73 20.95 23.91
C ILE A 416 36.24 20.08 22.78
N GLY A 417 34.95 20.17 22.48
CA GLY A 417 34.36 19.53 21.31
C GLY A 417 33.83 20.57 20.34
N ILE A 418 33.86 20.28 19.04
CA ILE A 418 33.15 21.08 18.04
C ILE A 418 31.85 20.37 17.67
N VAL A 419 30.75 21.10 17.71
CA VAL A 419 29.40 20.55 17.53
C VAL A 419 28.63 21.41 16.53
N TYR A 420 27.86 20.78 15.66
CA TYR A 420 26.96 21.45 14.74
C TYR A 420 25.54 21.51 15.30
N PHE A 421 24.90 22.69 15.25
CA PHE A 421 23.48 22.87 15.58
C PHE A 421 22.71 23.41 14.36
N PRO A 422 21.61 22.75 13.94
CA PRO A 422 20.74 23.29 12.89
C PRO A 422 20.29 24.71 13.24
N GLN A 423 20.35 25.63 12.27
CA GLN A 423 20.09 27.08 12.38
C GLN A 423 21.16 27.94 13.07
N ILE A 424 22.08 27.35 13.85
CA ILE A 424 23.15 28.11 14.51
C ILE A 424 24.48 27.91 13.78
N GLY A 425 24.79 26.70 13.33
CA GLY A 425 26.07 26.36 12.70
C GLY A 425 27.03 25.60 13.62
N TYR A 426 28.31 25.59 13.26
CA TYR A 426 29.40 24.99 14.05
C TYR A 426 29.72 25.83 15.29
N LEU A 427 29.90 25.16 16.42
CA LEU A 427 30.12 25.77 17.73
C LEU A 427 31.23 25.05 18.49
N ILE A 428 32.01 25.83 19.23
CA ILE A 428 32.96 25.33 20.22
C ILE A 428 32.18 25.05 21.51
N SER A 429 32.20 23.80 21.96
CA SER A 429 31.56 23.34 23.19
C SER A 429 32.58 23.18 24.30
N ILE A 430 32.38 23.92 25.40
CA ILE A 430 33.25 23.91 26.57
C ILE A 430 32.43 23.44 27.78
N PRO A 431 32.78 22.30 28.40
CA PRO A 431 32.12 21.81 29.61
C PRO A 431 32.24 22.82 30.77
N ASN A 432 31.11 23.09 31.44
CA ASN A 432 31.03 23.96 32.60
C ASN A 432 31.46 23.19 33.86
N GLN A 433 32.77 23.06 34.11
CA GLN A 433 33.25 22.46 35.36
C GLN A 433 33.20 23.49 36.51
N ASN A 434 32.29 23.30 37.47
CA ASN A 434 32.27 23.99 38.77
C ASN A 434 32.44 25.52 38.74
N GLY A 435 31.73 26.22 37.84
CA GLY A 435 31.60 27.68 37.91
C GLY A 435 32.87 28.47 37.57
N THR A 436 33.84 27.90 36.86
CA THR A 436 35.04 28.63 36.40
C THR A 436 34.74 29.68 35.33
N ILE A 437 33.67 29.54 34.56
CA ILE A 437 33.26 30.50 33.52
C ILE A 437 32.03 31.27 34.01
N THR A 438 32.23 32.23 34.92
CA THR A 438 31.14 33.03 35.51
C THR A 438 30.70 34.20 34.63
N ASP A 439 31.59 34.73 33.79
CA ASP A 439 31.32 35.90 32.96
C ASP A 439 31.07 35.56 31.47
N HIS A 440 31.09 34.28 31.09
CA HIS A 440 30.98 33.81 29.68
C HIS A 440 31.93 34.52 28.70
N ASN A 441 32.96 35.18 29.21
CA ASN A 441 33.83 36.06 28.45
C ASN A 441 35.20 35.39 28.33
N VAL A 442 35.33 34.54 27.31
CA VAL A 442 36.60 33.90 26.95
C VAL A 442 37.22 34.72 25.82
N GLN A 443 38.46 35.17 26.01
CA GLN A 443 39.12 36.07 25.06
C GLN A 443 39.26 35.42 23.69
N GLY A 444 38.71 36.05 22.65
CA GLY A 444 38.72 35.52 21.28
C GLY A 444 37.54 34.60 20.93
N LEU A 445 36.65 34.31 21.89
CA LEU A 445 35.45 33.50 21.68
C LEU A 445 34.18 34.34 21.88
N LEU A 446 33.27 34.26 20.91
CA LEU A 446 31.96 34.91 20.95
C LEU A 446 30.94 33.95 21.56
N PHE A 447 30.42 34.29 22.73
CA PHE A 447 29.41 33.50 23.42
C PHE A 447 28.08 33.49 22.65
N HIS A 448 27.50 32.30 22.47
CA HIS A 448 26.19 32.13 21.84
C HIS A 448 25.11 31.76 22.87
N PHE A 449 25.26 30.60 23.53
CA PHE A 449 24.35 30.15 24.57
C PHE A 449 25.05 29.16 25.50
N ALA A 450 24.44 28.90 26.66
CA ALA A 450 24.89 27.87 27.59
C ALA A 450 23.73 26.94 27.92
N SER A 451 24.05 25.65 28.01
CA SER A 451 23.24 24.63 28.68
C SER A 451 23.73 24.45 30.12
N ASN A 452 23.00 23.65 30.91
CA ASN A 452 23.35 23.41 32.32
C ASN A 452 24.78 22.86 32.49
N GLU A 453 25.27 22.08 31.53
CA GLU A 453 26.56 21.38 31.61
C GLU A 453 27.63 21.94 30.65
N THR A 454 27.25 22.74 29.65
CA THR A 454 28.16 23.10 28.54
C THR A 454 27.86 24.51 28.05
N SER A 455 28.90 25.32 27.85
CA SER A 455 28.81 26.63 27.20
C SER A 455 29.26 26.56 25.74
N TYR A 456 28.56 27.25 24.85
CA TYR A 456 28.79 27.22 23.40
C TYR A 456 29.25 28.58 22.87
N TYR A 457 30.30 28.55 22.06
CA TYR A 457 30.98 29.72 21.53
C TYR A 457 31.25 29.62 20.03
N LYS A 458 31.53 30.76 19.38
CA LYS A 458 32.08 30.84 18.03
C LYS A 458 33.36 31.67 17.98
N ASN A 459 34.28 31.28 17.12
CA ASN A 459 35.41 32.10 16.71
C ASN A 459 35.35 32.32 15.18
N GLU A 460 36.32 33.03 14.62
CA GLU A 460 36.42 33.26 13.17
C GLU A 460 36.44 31.95 12.37
N ARG A 461 37.13 30.91 12.85
CA ARG A 461 37.15 29.60 12.20
C ARG A 461 35.79 28.90 12.16
N MET A 462 34.96 29.04 13.19
CA MET A 462 33.61 28.45 13.19
C MET A 462 32.73 29.12 12.12
N PHE A 463 32.86 30.44 11.94
CA PHE A 463 32.18 31.13 10.84
C PHE A 463 32.71 30.70 9.46
N GLU A 464 34.01 30.45 9.32
CA GLU A 464 34.54 29.89 8.07
C GLU A 464 34.02 28.47 7.78
N LEU A 465 33.86 27.63 8.81
CA LEU A 465 33.27 26.28 8.67
C LEU A 465 31.80 26.37 8.25
N ASP A 466 31.05 27.32 8.80
CA ASP A 466 29.68 27.58 8.39
C ASP A 466 29.59 28.00 6.91
N GLU A 467 30.50 28.86 6.44
CA GLU A 467 30.50 29.35 5.06
C GLU A 467 30.97 28.30 4.05
N LYS A 468 32.00 27.51 4.39
CA LYS A 468 32.63 26.56 3.47
C LYS A 468 31.99 25.17 3.45
N ILE A 469 31.49 24.70 4.60
CA ILE A 469 30.96 23.34 4.75
C ILE A 469 29.45 23.37 4.92
N GLY A 470 28.92 24.26 5.75
CA GLY A 470 27.47 24.36 5.98
C GLY A 470 26.87 23.09 6.60
N ASP A 471 25.60 22.81 6.27
CA ASP A 471 24.83 21.65 6.76
C ASP A 471 24.83 20.49 5.76
N VAL A 472 25.96 19.81 5.66
CA VAL A 472 26.15 18.69 4.73
C VAL A 472 25.15 17.56 5.00
N HIS A 473 24.78 17.31 6.26
CA HIS A 473 23.83 16.25 6.58
C HIS A 473 22.43 16.59 6.07
N THR A 474 21.95 17.82 6.27
CA THR A 474 20.65 18.25 5.74
C THR A 474 20.67 18.29 4.22
N GLU A 475 21.75 18.75 3.59
CA GLU A 475 21.89 18.71 2.13
C GLU A 475 21.78 17.28 1.57
N ILE A 476 22.46 16.31 2.18
CA ILE A 476 22.33 14.89 1.79
C ILE A 476 20.89 14.39 1.95
N VAL A 477 20.18 14.80 3.02
CA VAL A 477 18.78 14.38 3.23
C VAL A 477 17.86 14.99 2.17
N VAL A 478 17.99 16.29 1.90
CA VAL A 478 17.20 16.99 0.87
C VAL A 478 17.46 16.38 -0.51
N TYR A 479 18.72 16.03 -0.81
CA TYR A 479 19.08 15.38 -2.06
C TYR A 479 18.38 14.02 -2.28
N TYR A 480 17.99 13.33 -1.20
CA TYR A 480 17.22 12.09 -1.31
C TYR A 480 15.71 12.31 -1.48
N ASP A 481 15.20 13.48 -1.11
CA ASP A 481 13.78 13.84 -1.21
C ASP A 481 13.44 14.49 -2.57
N ASP A 482 14.41 15.18 -3.19
CA ASP A 482 14.35 15.71 -4.56
C ASP A 482 14.57 14.63 -5.62
#